data_AF-A0A1I7C5V8-F1
#
_entry.id   AF-A0A1I7C5V8-F1
#
_cell.length_a   1.000
_cell.length_b   1.000
_cell.length_c   1.000
_cell.angle_alpha   90.00
_cell.angle_beta   90.00
_cell.angle_gamma   90.00
#
_symmetry.space_group_name_H-M   'P 1'
#
loop_
_entity.id
_entity.type
_entity.pdbx_description
1 polymer ?
#
loop_
_entity_poly.entity_id
_entity_poly.type
_entity_poly.pdbx_seq_one_letter_code
_entity_poly.pdbx_strand_id
1 'polypeptide(L)' 'MTDLQPYLGARGHLVALRAGDLGYLHVHPTGDSGAEVRFAVRVPAAGDHRLFLDFRHGDVVRTAAFSLTARSAS' A
#
# COMPACT_ATOMS: atom_id res chain seq x y z
N MET A 1 -10.97 -8.07 9.50
CA MET A 1 -10.35 -9.29 8.93
C MET A 1 -9.09 -9.56 9.72
N THR A 2 -8.84 -10.80 10.11
CA THR A 2 -7.69 -11.16 10.97
C THR A 2 -6.86 -12.30 10.40
N ASP A 3 -7.18 -12.73 9.19
CA ASP A 3 -6.79 -14.00 8.56
C ASP A 3 -6.12 -13.78 7.19
N LEU A 4 -5.32 -12.72 7.07
CA LEU A 4 -4.53 -12.45 5.86
C LEU A 4 -3.45 -13.51 5.66
N GLN A 5 -3.40 -14.12 4.49
CA GLN A 5 -2.34 -15.06 4.12
C GLN A 5 -1.13 -14.35 3.49
N PRO A 6 0.09 -14.92 3.62
CA PRO A 6 1.24 -14.45 2.86
C PRO A 6 1.02 -14.57 1.34
N TYR A 7 1.46 -13.55 0.63
CA TYR A 7 1.54 -13.50 -0.83
C TYR A 7 2.84 -12.79 -1.19
N LEU A 8 3.66 -13.39 -2.06
CA LEU A 8 4.99 -12.88 -2.43
C LEU A 8 5.87 -12.49 -1.22
N GLY A 9 5.83 -13.28 -0.14
CA GLY A 9 6.68 -13.09 1.05
C GLY A 9 6.18 -12.09 2.09
N ALA A 10 5.03 -11.43 1.88
CA ALA A 10 4.44 -10.49 2.85
C ALA A 10 2.90 -10.65 2.94
N ARG A 11 2.27 -10.06 3.96
CA ARG A 11 0.79 -10.08 4.10
C ARG A 11 0.08 -8.98 3.30
N GLY A 12 0.83 -8.10 2.68
CA GLY A 12 0.31 -7.16 1.70
C GLY A 12 1.44 -6.44 0.97
N HIS A 13 1.11 -5.92 -0.21
CA HIS A 13 2.00 -5.13 -1.06
C HIS A 13 1.30 -3.82 -1.41
N LEU A 14 1.93 -2.70 -1.11
CA LEU A 14 1.35 -1.39 -1.40
C LEU A 14 2.20 -0.67 -2.44
N VAL A 15 1.55 -0.27 -3.54
CA VAL A 15 2.13 0.62 -4.54
C VAL A 15 1.39 1.96 -4.50
N ALA A 16 2.12 3.06 -4.62
CA ALA A 16 1.57 4.39 -4.86
C ALA A 16 2.06 4.93 -6.21
N LEU A 17 1.13 5.46 -7.01
CA LEU A 17 1.39 6.14 -8.28
C LEU A 17 0.92 7.59 -8.20
N ARG A 18 1.81 8.55 -8.50
CA ARG A 18 1.45 9.96 -8.58
C ARG A 18 0.77 10.28 -9.91
N ALA A 19 -0.32 11.04 -9.85
CA ALA A 19 -1.01 11.55 -11.02
C ALA A 19 -0.12 12.53 -11.78
N GLY A 20 -0.20 12.49 -13.12
CA GLY A 20 0.54 13.38 -14.01
C GLY A 20 1.83 12.74 -14.55
N ASP A 21 2.70 12.23 -13.68
CA ASP A 21 4.02 11.71 -14.09
C ASP A 21 4.27 10.24 -13.75
N LEU A 22 3.30 9.56 -13.13
CA LEU A 22 3.39 8.16 -12.73
C LEU A 22 4.58 7.88 -11.79
N GLY A 23 4.99 8.86 -10.99
CA GLY A 23 5.98 8.66 -9.93
C GLY A 23 5.58 7.47 -9.05
N TYR A 24 6.46 6.47 -8.94
CA TYR A 24 6.18 5.16 -8.36
C TYR A 24 6.85 4.99 -7.00
N LEU A 25 6.12 4.40 -6.05
CA LEU A 25 6.67 3.97 -4.77
C LEU A 25 6.11 2.59 -4.38
N HIS A 26 7.00 1.65 -4.12
CA HIS A 26 6.66 0.36 -3.52
C HIS A 26 6.93 0.43 -2.01
N VAL A 27 5.96 0.05 -1.20
CA VAL A 27 6.01 0.18 0.26
C VAL A 27 5.85 -1.19 0.89
N HIS A 28 6.85 -1.59 1.66
CA HIS A 28 6.76 -2.82 2.46
C HIS A 28 5.92 -2.57 3.72
N PRO A 29 5.16 -3.58 4.18
CA PRO A 29 4.44 -3.47 5.44
C PRO A 29 5.42 -3.36 6.62
N THR A 30 5.01 -2.64 7.66
CA THR A 30 5.79 -2.44 8.88
C THR A 30 5.34 -3.38 9.99
N GLY A 31 6.29 -3.94 10.74
CA GLY A 31 6.04 -4.76 11.93
C GLY A 31 5.79 -6.24 11.64
N ASP A 32 5.80 -7.04 12.71
CA ASP A 32 5.66 -8.49 12.60
C ASP A 32 4.20 -8.95 12.58
N SER A 33 3.96 -9.87 11.64
CA SER A 33 2.90 -10.87 11.47
C SER A 33 1.72 -10.94 12.47
N GLY A 34 1.07 -9.82 12.76
CA GLY A 34 -0.26 -9.77 13.37
C GLY A 34 -1.39 -9.92 12.35
N ALA A 35 -2.62 -9.98 12.85
CA ALA A 35 -3.86 -9.96 12.06
C ALA A 35 -4.02 -8.69 11.20
N GLU A 36 -3.27 -7.63 11.52
CA GLU A 36 -3.30 -6.34 10.87
C GLU A 36 -2.06 -6.15 9.99
N VAL A 37 -2.24 -5.57 8.80
CA VAL A 37 -1.14 -5.14 7.93
C VAL A 37 -1.08 -3.61 7.95
N ARG A 38 0.09 -3.06 8.25
CA ARG A 38 0.31 -1.61 8.35
C ARG A 38 1.35 -1.17 7.35
N PHE A 39 1.15 0.02 6.79
CA PHE A 39 2.09 0.66 5.89
C PHE A 39 2.36 2.07 6.39
N ALA A 40 3.62 2.47 6.37
CA ALA A 40 4.02 3.86 6.58
C ALA A 40 4.69 4.35 5.30
N VAL A 41 4.19 5.46 4.75
CA VAL A 41 4.70 6.02 3.50
C VAL A 41 5.05 7.49 3.66
N ARG A 42 6.23 7.87 3.18
CA ARG A 42 6.60 9.26 2.94
C ARG A 42 6.79 9.43 1.44
N VAL A 43 5.91 10.20 0.81
CA VAL A 43 6.03 10.48 -0.63
C VAL A 43 7.04 11.61 -0.87
N PRO A 44 7.83 11.54 -1.96
CA PRO A 44 8.88 12.51 -2.24
C PRO A 44 8.35 13.86 -2.75
N ALA A 45 7.09 13.93 -3.22
CA ALA A 45 6.48 15.20 -3.59
C ALA A 45 4.97 15.21 -3.30
N ALA A 46 4.42 16.43 -3.24
CA ALA A 46 2.99 16.68 -3.18
C ALA A 46 2.27 16.22 -4.47
N GLY A 47 0.95 16.12 -4.38
CA GLY A 47 0.08 15.79 -5.50
C GLY A 47 -0.86 14.62 -5.20
N ASP A 48 -1.73 14.33 -6.16
CA ASP A 48 -2.67 13.23 -6.08
C ASP A 48 -1.98 11.90 -6.36
N HIS A 49 -2.29 10.89 -5.56
CA HIS A 49 -1.76 9.55 -5.68
C HIS A 49 -2.91 8.54 -5.73
N ARG A 50 -2.76 7.53 -6.58
CA ARG A 50 -3.56 6.31 -6.54
C ARG A 50 -2.73 5.21 -5.91
N LEU A 51 -3.27 4.62 -4.86
CA LEU A 51 -2.63 3.53 -4.13
C LEU A 51 -3.34 2.22 -4.46
N PHE A 52 -2.57 1.15 -4.57
CA PHE A 52 -3.04 -0.20 -4.82
C PHE A 52 -2.43 -1.13 -3.76
N LEU A 53 -3.29 -1.71 -2.93
CA LEU A 53 -2.93 -2.70 -1.93
C LEU A 53 -3.35 -4.08 -2.43
N ASP A 54 -2.37 -4.94 -2.69
CA ASP A 54 -2.61 -6.36 -2.90
C ASP A 54 -2.50 -7.11 -1.58
N PHE A 55 -3.50 -7.95 -1.29
CA PHE A 55 -3.53 -8.80 -0.11
C PHE A 55 -4.23 -10.13 -0.43
N ARG A 56 -3.85 -11.20 0.27
CA ARG A 56 -4.49 -12.52 0.11
C ARG A 56 -5.44 -12.78 1.28
N HIS A 57 -6.68 -13.11 0.94
CA HIS A 57 -7.71 -13.51 1.91
C HIS A 57 -8.59 -14.62 1.32
N GLY A 58 -8.78 -15.69 2.09
CA GLY A 58 -9.54 -16.87 1.64
C GLY A 58 -8.94 -17.48 0.37
N ASP A 59 -7.61 -17.54 0.29
CA ASP A 59 -6.84 -18.05 -0.86
C ASP A 59 -7.03 -17.29 -2.18
N VAL A 60 -7.62 -16.09 -2.12
CA VAL A 60 -7.78 -15.20 -3.26
C VAL A 60 -6.95 -13.94 -3.03
N VAL A 61 -6.13 -13.58 -4.04
CA VAL A 61 -5.47 -12.27 -4.07
C VAL A 61 -6.50 -11.22 -4.47
N ARG A 62 -6.56 -10.14 -3.70
CA ARG A 62 -7.50 -9.03 -3.88
C ARG A 62 -6.71 -7.74 -3.91
N THR A 63 -7.20 -6.80 -4.71
CA THR A 63 -6.66 -5.44 -4.78
C THR A 63 -7.66 -4.46 -4.17
N ALA A 64 -7.23 -3.69 -3.19
CA ALA A 64 -7.94 -2.52 -2.71
C ALA A 64 -7.27 -1.26 -3.27
N ALA A 65 -8.06 -0.29 -3.72
CA ALA A 65 -7.54 0.93 -4.32
C ALA A 65 -7.99 2.17 -3.53
N PHE A 66 -7.05 3.09 -3.29
CA PHE A 66 -7.28 4.31 -2.52
C PHE A 66 -6.79 5.52 -3.31
N SER A 67 -7.42 6.67 -3.11
CA SER A 67 -6.95 7.95 -3.65
C SER A 67 -6.59 8.87 -2.49
N LEU A 68 -5.40 9.47 -2.55
CA LEU A 68 -4.87 10.35 -1.52
C LEU A 68 -4.26 11.59 -2.16
N THR A 69 -4.49 12.76 -1.58
CA THR A 69 -3.76 13.99 -1.94
C THR A 69 -2.67 14.24 -0.92
N ALA A 70 -1.41 14.13 -1.34
CA ALA A 70 -0.26 14.45 -0.51
C ALA A 70 0.05 15.95 -0.59
N ARG A 71 0.35 16.55 0.55
CA ARG A 71 0.77 17.95 0.65
C ARG A 71 2.24 18.02 1.07
N SER A 72 2.94 19.06 0.62
CA SER A 72 4.28 19.36 1.12
C SER A 72 4.21 19.61 2.63
N ALA A 73 5.20 19.14 3.37
CA ALA A 73 5.35 19.52 4.77
C ALA A 73 5.61 21.03 4.85
N SER A 74 4.89 21.73 5.74
CA SER A 74 5.12 23.14 6.05
C SER A 74 6.34 23.30 6.95
#